data_AF-A0A1G7D8U4-F1
#
_entry.id   AF-A0A1G7D8U4-F1
#
_cell.length_a   1.000
_cell.length_b   1.000
_cell.length_c   1.000
_cell.angle_alpha   90.00
_cell.angle_beta   90.00
_cell.angle_gamma   90.00
#
_symmetry.space_group_name_H-M   'P 1'
#
loop_
_entity.id
_entity.type
_entity.pdbx_description
1 polymer ?
#
loop_
_entity_poly.entity_id
_entity_poly.type
_entity_poly.pdbx_seq_one_letter_code
_entity_poly.pdbx_strand_id
1 'polypeptide(L)' 'MQRRVMVRRSSVHGRGVFALQAIAPGERILEYKGELIAWQTAIRQHRKQGVSGHTWFFSD' A
#
# COMPACT_ATOMS: atom_id res chain seq x y z
N MET A 1 15.98 15.80 2.98
CA MET A 1 16.10 14.38 3.35
C MET A 1 16.24 13.54 2.09
N GLN A 2 17.17 12.59 2.05
CA GLN A 2 17.28 11.66 0.91
C GLN A 2 16.06 10.73 0.84
N ARG A 3 15.63 10.36 -0.36
CA ARG A 3 14.55 9.38 -0.56
C ARG A 3 15.05 7.99 -0.14
N ARG A 4 14.33 7.32 0.76
CA ARG A 4 14.66 5.95 1.24
C ARG A 4 14.10 4.84 0.34
N VAL A 5 13.08 5.16 -0.46
CA VAL A 5 12.44 4.24 -1.40
C VAL A 5 12.15 4.92 -2.75
N MET A 6 11.97 4.12 -3.80
CA MET A 6 11.47 4.56 -5.10
C MET A 6 10.32 3.70 -5.61
N VAL A 7 9.45 4.28 -6.44
CA VAL A 7 8.39 3.55 -7.14
C VAL A 7 8.83 3.28 -8.59
N ARG A 8 8.70 2.03 -9.05
CA ARG A 8 8.94 1.63 -10.44
C ARG A 8 7.99 0.50 -10.87
N ARG A 9 7.97 0.15 -12.15
CA ARG A 9 7.21 -1.01 -12.65
C ARG A 9 7.79 -2.30 -12.06
N SER A 10 6.92 -3.15 -11.53
CA SER A 10 7.31 -4.49 -11.05
C SER A 10 7.29 -5.49 -12.20
N SER A 11 8.18 -6.48 -12.16
CA SER A 11 8.16 -7.62 -13.09
C SER A 11 6.99 -8.58 -12.83
N VAL A 12 6.38 -8.53 -11.64
CA VAL A 12 5.25 -9.39 -11.26
C VAL A 12 3.94 -8.75 -11.70
N HIS A 13 3.62 -7.55 -11.19
CA HIS A 13 2.39 -6.84 -11.53
C HIS A 13 2.48 -5.34 -11.18
N GLY A 14 1.92 -4.47 -12.02
CA GLY A 14 1.72 -3.05 -11.72
C GLY A 14 2.99 -2.29 -11.27
N ARG A 15 2.84 -1.48 -10.22
CA ARG A 15 3.92 -0.71 -9.59
C ARG A 15 4.40 -1.39 -8.31
N GLY A 16 5.70 -1.34 -8.05
CA GLY A 16 6.32 -1.78 -6.80
C GLY A 16 7.12 -0.65 -6.12
N VAL A 17 7.34 -0.79 -4.82
CA VAL A 17 8.17 0.10 -4.00
C VAL A 17 9.48 -0.62 -3.69
N PHE A 18 10.62 0.04 -3.92
CA PHE A 18 11.95 -0.55 -3.81
C PHE A 18 12.83 0.29 -2.88
N ALA A 19 13.59 -0.38 -2.02
CA ALA A 19 14.54 0.28 -1.13
C ALA A 19 15.71 0.87 -1.92
N LEU A 20 16.12 2.08 -1.56
CA LEU A 20 17.30 2.76 -2.12
C LEU A 20 18.54 2.63 -1.23
N GLN A 21 18.36 2.06 -0.03
CA GLN A 21 19.39 1.84 0.98
C GLN A 21 19.09 0.54 1.72
N ALA A 22 20.07 0.00 2.44
CA ALA A 22 19.85 -1.15 3.32
C ALA A 22 18.82 -0.81 4.40
N ILE A 23 18.00 -1.80 4.76
CA ILE A 23 16.99 -1.74 5.84
C ILE A 23 17.40 -2.78 6.87
N ALA A 24 17.60 -2.35 8.12
CA ALA A 24 17.98 -3.26 9.21
C ALA A 24 16.75 -4.05 9.73
N PRO A 25 16.96 -5.25 10.30
CA PRO A 25 15.90 -5.97 11.00
C PRO A 25 15.27 -5.12 12.12
N GLY A 26 13.94 -5.10 12.19
CA GLY A 26 13.19 -4.29 13.16
C GLY A 26 13.07 -2.80 12.82
N GLU A 27 13.69 -2.34 11.72
CA GLU A 27 13.58 -0.95 11.29
C GLU A 27 12.20 -0.64 10.71
N ARG A 28 11.58 0.45 11.18
CA ARG A 28 10.33 0.95 10.61
C ARG A 28 10.58 1.51 9.20
N ILE A 29 9.95 0.89 8.20
CA ILE A 29 10.07 1.28 6.80
C ILE A 29 9.18 2.49 6.50
N LEU A 30 7.86 2.28 6.50
CA LEU A 30 6.83 3.28 6.23
C LEU A 30 5.58 2.96 7.04
N GLU A 31 4.76 3.98 7.27
CA GLU A 31 3.39 3.82 7.73
C GLU A 31 2.48 3.61 6.53
N TYR A 32 1.57 2.64 6.60
CA TYR A 32 0.52 2.48 5.60
C TYR A 32 -0.55 3.55 5.84
N LYS A 33 -0.40 4.70 5.18
CA LYS A 33 -1.36 5.80 5.30
C LYS A 33 -2.59 5.55 4.43
N GLY A 34 -3.72 6.07 4.88
CA GLY A 34 -4.98 6.03 4.17
C GLY A 34 -6.03 6.86 4.89
N GLU A 35 -7.24 6.85 4.36
CA GLU A 35 -8.41 7.42 5.04
C GLU A 35 -8.96 6.42 6.05
N LEU A 36 -9.21 6.88 7.28
CA LEU A 36 -9.97 6.10 8.26
C LEU A 36 -11.45 6.23 7.93
N ILE A 37 -12.07 5.11 7.57
CA ILE A 37 -13.47 5.06 7.16
C ILE A 37 -14.23 4.01 7.95
N ALA A 38 -15.54 4.23 8.12
CA ALA A 38 -16.41 3.24 8.74
C ALA A 38 -16.52 1.97 7.87
N TRP A 39 -16.70 0.81 8.52
CA TRP A 39 -16.83 -0.49 7.87
C TRP A 39 -17.90 -0.51 6.77
N GLN A 40 -19.09 0.06 7.01
CA GLN A 40 -20.14 0.07 5.99
C GLN A 40 -19.74 0.89 4.75
N THR A 41 -18.87 1.90 4.91
CA THR A 41 -18.34 2.67 3.78
C THR A 41 -17.35 1.82 2.97
N ALA A 42 -16.45 1.10 3.62
CA ALA A 42 -15.49 0.21 2.96
C ALA A 42 -16.21 -0.85 2.10
N ILE A 43 -17.23 -1.52 2.65
CA ILE A 43 -18.04 -2.52 1.92
C ILE A 43 -18.76 -1.91 0.72
N ARG A 44 -19.37 -0.72 0.88
CA ARG A 44 -20.04 -0.02 -0.23
C ARG A 44 -19.06 0.38 -1.33
N GLN A 45 -17.88 0.89 -0.97
CA GLN A 45 -16.85 1.30 -1.95
C GLN A 45 -16.29 0.09 -2.70
N HIS A 46 -15.95 -0.99 -1.99
CA HIS A 46 -15.46 -2.23 -2.62
C HIS A 46 -16.48 -2.79 -3.64
N ARG A 47 -17.77 -2.81 -3.29
CA ARG A 47 -18.82 -3.28 -4.22
C ARG A 47 -18.92 -2.41 -5.49
N LYS A 48 -18.65 -1.11 -5.39
CA LYS A 48 -18.75 -0.16 -6.51
C LYS A 48 -17.49 -0.09 -7.38
N GLN A 49 -16.31 -0.29 -6.79
CA GLN A 49 -15.02 -0.01 -7.41
C GLN A 49 -14.07 -1.22 -7.42
N GLY A 50 -14.53 -2.40 -6.98
CA GLY A 50 -13.72 -3.60 -6.89
C GLY A 50 -13.19 -4.01 -8.27
N VAL A 51 -11.93 -3.69 -8.54
CA VAL A 51 -11.19 -4.29 -9.65
C VAL A 51 -10.89 -5.73 -9.24
N SER A 52 -11.23 -6.69 -10.10
CA SER A 52 -10.98 -8.12 -9.81
C SER A 52 -9.53 -8.33 -9.36
N GLY A 53 -9.36 -8.92 -8.19
CA GLY A 53 -8.06 -9.29 -7.62
C GLY A 53 -7.32 -8.23 -6.78
N HIS A 54 -7.86 -7.03 -6.54
CA HIS A 54 -7.16 -5.99 -5.74
C HIS A 54 -8.09 -5.24 -4.76
N THR A 55 -7.65 -5.08 -3.51
CA THR A 55 -8.28 -4.23 -2.49
C THR A 55 -7.22 -3.38 -1.77
N TRP A 56 -7.63 -2.21 -1.28
CA TRP A 56 -6.77 -1.28 -0.54
C TRP A 56 -7.28 -1.01 0.89
N PHE A 57 -8.26 -1.78 1.35
CA PHE A 57 -8.81 -1.69 2.70
C PHE A 57 -8.02 -2.57 3.65
N PHE A 58 -7.70 -2.02 4.82
CA PHE A 58 -7.05 -2.70 5.93
C PHE A 58 -7.90 -2.46 7.17
N SER A 59 -8.11 -3.51 7.96
CA SER A 59 -8.68 -3.42 9.30
C SER A 59 -7.65 -3.90 10.30
N ASP A 60 -7.79 -3.43 11.52
CA ASP A 60 -7.04 -3.93 12.67
C ASP A 60 -7.53 -5.34 13.07
#